data_AF-A0A8S3Y5J3-F1
#
_entry.id   AF-A0A8S3Y5J3-F1
#
_cell.length_a   1.000
_cell.length_b   1.000
_cell.length_c   1.000
_cell.angle_alpha   90.00
_cell.angle_beta   90.00
_cell.angle_gamma   90.00
#
_symmetry.space_group_name_H-M   'P 1'
#
loop_
_entity.id
_entity.type
_entity.pdbx_description
1 polymer ?
#
loop_
_entity_poly.entity_id
_entity_poly.type
_entity_poly.pdbx_seq_one_letter_code
_entity_poly.pdbx_strand_id
1 'polypeptide(L)'
;MERLLMQNNIDLFKFARDTKEHFFRKTGKKNNLFFFGPPSTGKTMLMRSLVDMHYNYAILTGLQPTSAFNFANLVTRNACFMDECRLTDNQFEQWKLLAGGQTMNTEVKYKNQLLIENCVLYTASNYEIGTYLQCGNTHDAIAERTIQYNFYHKTEFIKLNAFIWEKFWEKIWQRVTLRRDRAQY
;
A
#
# COMPACT_ATOMS: atom_id res chain seq x y z
N MET A 1 13.26 11.60 3.08
CA MET A 1 12.25 10.76 3.74
C MET A 1 12.00 11.20 5.19
N GLU A 2 12.99 11.21 6.09
CA GLU A 2 12.80 11.64 7.50
C GLU A 2 12.05 12.98 7.65
N ARG A 3 12.50 14.02 6.93
CA ARG A 3 11.85 15.35 6.95
C ARG A 3 10.37 15.29 6.52
N LEU A 4 10.07 14.54 5.46
CA LEU A 4 8.70 14.35 4.96
C LEU A 4 7.81 13.69 6.03
N LEU A 5 8.31 12.65 6.71
CA LEU A 5 7.57 11.93 7.74
C LEU A 5 7.36 12.80 8.99
N MET A 6 8.40 13.50 9.45
CA MET A 6 8.33 14.40 10.59
C MET A 6 7.35 15.56 10.36
N GLN A 7 7.36 16.15 9.15
CA GLN A 7 6.41 17.20 8.79
C GLN A 7 4.95 16.74 8.86
N ASN A 8 4.68 15.46 8.63
CA ASN A 8 3.33 14.89 8.70
C ASN A 8 3.02 14.22 10.06
N ASN A 9 3.85 14.47 11.09
CA ASN A 9 3.72 13.86 12.42
C ASN A 9 3.68 12.32 12.39
N ILE A 10 4.38 11.71 11.43
CA ILE A 10 4.48 10.26 11.29
C ILE A 10 5.65 9.75 12.13
N ASP A 11 5.37 8.82 13.05
CA ASP A 11 6.42 8.16 13.82
C ASP A 11 7.36 7.37 12.91
N LEU A 12 8.64 7.73 12.97
CA LEU A 12 9.66 7.24 12.06
C LEU A 12 9.92 5.74 12.20
N PHE A 13 9.93 5.23 13.45
CA PHE A 13 10.26 3.84 13.75
C PHE A 13 9.10 2.91 13.39
N LYS A 14 7.87 3.31 13.74
CA LYS A 14 6.65 2.63 13.36
C LYS A 14 6.49 2.60 11.84
N PHE A 15 6.70 3.72 11.16
CA PHE A 15 6.65 3.77 9.69
C PHE A 15 7.67 2.84 9.05
N ALA A 16 8.93 2.86 9.50
CA ALA A 16 9.97 1.98 8.97
C ALA A 16 9.67 0.50 9.21
N ARG A 17 9.20 0.14 10.41
CA ARG A 17 8.80 -1.24 10.73
C ARG A 17 7.62 -1.67 9.87
N ASP A 18 6.53 -0.91 9.88
CA ASP A 18 5.29 -1.28 9.20
C ASP A 18 5.50 -1.38 7.69
N THR A 19 6.25 -0.45 7.07
CA THR A 19 6.58 -0.53 5.62
C THR A 19 7.47 -1.72 5.29
N LYS A 20 8.45 -2.05 6.13
CA LYS A 20 9.32 -3.23 5.94
C LYS A 20 8.54 -4.52 6.10
N GLU A 21 7.74 -4.65 7.16
CA GLU A 21 6.91 -5.83 7.40
C GLU A 21 5.88 -6.02 6.27
N HIS A 22 5.26 -4.93 5.81
CA HIS A 22 4.33 -4.96 4.69
C HIS A 22 5.01 -5.41 3.40
N PHE A 23 6.19 -4.86 3.08
CA PHE A 23 6.99 -5.24 1.92
C PHE A 23 7.30 -6.75 1.91
N PHE A 24 7.65 -7.32 3.07
CA PHE A 24 7.92 -8.75 3.24
C PHE A 24 6.69 -9.60 3.59
N ARG A 25 5.47 -9.04 3.53
CA ARG A 25 4.21 -9.77 3.78
C ARG A 25 4.08 -10.35 5.19
N LYS A 26 4.60 -9.64 6.18
CA LYS A 26 4.59 -10.02 7.60
C LYS A 26 3.53 -9.30 8.44
N THR A 27 2.58 -8.63 7.79
CA THR A 27 1.52 -7.82 8.43
C THR A 27 0.22 -8.59 8.65
N GLY A 28 0.21 -9.91 8.40
CA GLY A 28 -0.96 -10.76 8.57
C GLY A 28 -2.12 -10.36 7.65
N LYS A 29 -3.30 -10.11 8.23
CA LYS A 29 -4.50 -9.67 7.48
C LYS A 29 -4.38 -8.26 6.91
N LYS A 30 -3.42 -7.45 7.38
CA LYS A 30 -3.21 -6.07 6.92
C LYS A 30 -2.30 -6.00 5.69
N ASN A 31 -2.78 -6.51 4.55
CA ASN A 31 -2.02 -6.59 3.31
C ASN A 31 -2.20 -5.36 2.40
N ASN A 32 -2.80 -4.26 2.89
CA ASN A 32 -2.84 -2.96 2.22
C ASN A 32 -2.05 -1.90 3.00
N LEU A 33 -1.08 -1.24 2.35
CA LEU A 33 -0.44 -0.03 2.84
C LEU A 33 -1.04 1.17 2.13
N PHE A 34 -1.66 2.07 2.90
CA PHE A 34 -2.43 3.18 2.37
C PHE A 34 -1.84 4.52 2.76
N PHE A 35 -1.43 5.32 1.77
CA PHE A 35 -1.08 6.72 1.97
C PHE A 35 -2.22 7.63 1.54
N PHE A 36 -2.83 8.27 2.52
CA PHE A 36 -4.00 9.13 2.34
C PHE A 36 -3.63 10.60 2.48
N GLY A 37 -4.24 11.46 1.68
CA GLY A 37 -4.24 12.91 1.89
C GLY A 37 -4.22 13.73 0.61
N PRO A 38 -4.23 15.07 0.71
CA PRO A 38 -4.35 15.99 -0.42
C PRO A 38 -3.29 15.80 -1.52
N PRO A 39 -3.51 16.29 -2.75
CA PRO A 39 -2.48 16.28 -3.79
C PRO A 39 -1.22 17.05 -3.36
N SER A 40 -0.09 16.70 -3.97
CA SER A 40 1.22 17.36 -3.75
C SER A 40 1.80 17.26 -2.33
N THR A 41 1.36 16.28 -1.53
CA THR A 41 1.93 15.95 -0.21
C THR A 41 3.03 14.89 -0.26
N GLY A 42 3.42 14.45 -1.46
CA GLY A 42 4.48 13.47 -1.68
C GLY A 42 4.06 12.00 -1.55
N LYS A 43 2.78 11.70 -1.24
CA LYS A 43 2.27 10.33 -1.05
C LYS A 43 2.50 9.37 -2.23
N THR A 44 2.09 9.74 -3.44
CA THR A 44 2.21 8.88 -4.63
C THR A 44 3.68 8.67 -4.98
N MET A 45 4.51 9.69 -4.84
CA MET A 45 5.95 9.60 -5.09
C MET A 45 6.64 8.67 -4.07
N LEU A 46 6.33 8.80 -2.79
CA LEU A 46 6.85 7.95 -1.74
C LEU A 46 6.39 6.50 -1.93
N MET A 47 5.10 6.29 -2.17
CA MET A 47 4.54 4.96 -2.41
C MET A 47 5.15 4.30 -3.64
N ARG A 48 5.23 5.03 -4.76
CA ARG A 48 5.81 4.52 -6.00
C ARG A 48 7.27 4.13 -5.82
N SER A 49 8.05 4.92 -5.09
CA SER A 49 9.45 4.57 -4.80
C SER A 49 9.60 3.27 -4.00
N LEU A 50 8.61 2.92 -3.16
CA LEU A 50 8.58 1.65 -2.42
C LEU A 50 8.13 0.49 -3.33
N VAL A 51 7.09 0.71 -4.13
CA VAL A 51 6.56 -0.28 -5.08
C VAL A 51 7.62 -0.65 -6.11
N ASP A 52 8.42 0.32 -6.57
CA ASP A 52 9.51 0.12 -7.53
C ASP A 52 10.63 -0.80 -7.01
N MET A 53 10.67 -1.13 -5.71
CA MET A 53 11.56 -2.17 -5.17
C MET A 53 11.09 -3.59 -5.47
N HIS A 54 9.82 -3.79 -5.81
CA HIS A 54 9.31 -5.10 -6.21
C HIS A 54 9.76 -5.43 -7.62
N TYR A 55 10.29 -6.63 -7.82
CA TYR A 55 10.69 -7.12 -9.13
C TYR A 55 9.50 -7.20 -10.11
N ASN A 56 8.30 -7.51 -9.62
CA ASN A 56 7.16 -7.83 -10.47
C ASN A 56 5.83 -7.26 -9.96
N TYR A 57 5.63 -5.95 -10.13
CA TYR A 57 4.39 -5.28 -9.74
C TYR A 57 3.53 -4.87 -10.94
N ALA A 58 2.25 -4.59 -10.68
CA ALA A 58 1.36 -3.92 -11.61
C ALA A 58 0.76 -2.65 -10.99
N ILE A 59 0.53 -1.64 -11.82
CA ILE A 59 -0.24 -0.45 -11.43
C ILE A 59 -1.68 -0.67 -11.90
N LEU A 60 -2.63 -0.56 -10.99
CA LEU A 60 -4.05 -0.56 -11.30
C LEU A 60 -4.59 0.87 -11.25
N THR A 61 -5.04 1.34 -12.40
CA THR A 61 -5.67 2.64 -12.60
C THR A 61 -6.94 2.47 -13.43
N GLY A 62 -7.95 3.31 -13.19
CA GLY A 62 -9.13 3.38 -14.06
C GLY A 62 -9.96 2.10 -14.10
N LEU A 63 -10.25 1.51 -12.94
CA LEU A 63 -11.11 0.33 -12.83
C LEU A 63 -12.49 0.61 -13.46
N GLN A 64 -12.92 -0.28 -14.35
CA GLN A 64 -14.19 -0.16 -15.05
C GLN A 64 -15.33 -0.77 -14.21
N PRO A 65 -16.42 -0.04 -13.92
CA PRO A 65 -17.48 -0.49 -13.00
C PRO A 65 -18.04 -1.89 -13.26
N THR A 66 -18.14 -2.29 -14.53
CA THR A 66 -18.80 -3.52 -14.98
C THR A 66 -17.82 -4.60 -15.47
N SER A 67 -16.51 -4.33 -15.47
CA SER A 67 -15.53 -5.28 -16.01
C SER A 67 -15.15 -6.34 -14.98
N ALA A 68 -15.29 -7.61 -15.36
CA ALA A 68 -14.77 -8.75 -14.59
C ALA A 68 -13.24 -8.87 -14.64
N PHE A 69 -12.59 -8.18 -15.59
CA PHE A 69 -11.17 -8.29 -15.89
C PHE A 69 -10.28 -7.26 -15.17
N ASN A 70 -10.87 -6.46 -14.28
CA ASN A 70 -10.19 -5.35 -13.59
C ASN A 70 -8.90 -5.75 -12.85
N PHE A 71 -8.86 -6.98 -12.34
CA PHE A 71 -7.72 -7.50 -11.58
C PHE A 71 -6.88 -8.51 -12.38
N ALA A 72 -7.20 -8.78 -13.65
CA ALA A 72 -6.52 -9.77 -14.48
C ALA A 72 -5.01 -9.53 -14.60
N ASN A 73 -4.58 -8.26 -14.57
CA ASN A 73 -3.17 -7.88 -14.66
C ASN A 73 -2.35 -8.24 -13.42
N LEU A 74 -3.01 -8.61 -12.31
CA LEU A 74 -2.36 -9.04 -11.08
C LEU A 74 -1.97 -10.52 -11.10
N VAL A 75 -2.43 -11.29 -12.07
CA VAL A 75 -2.02 -12.69 -12.21
C VAL A 75 -0.50 -12.75 -12.36
N THR A 76 0.16 -13.57 -11.54
CA THR A 76 1.63 -13.70 -11.38
C THR A 76 2.38 -12.51 -10.76
N ARG A 77 1.71 -11.41 -10.38
CA ARG A 77 2.36 -10.23 -9.79
C ARG A 77 2.50 -10.39 -8.28
N ASN A 78 3.63 -9.93 -7.73
CA ASN A 78 3.87 -9.97 -6.28
C ASN A 78 3.44 -8.67 -5.57
N ALA A 79 3.16 -7.61 -6.32
CA ALA A 79 2.66 -6.36 -5.78
C ALA A 79 1.68 -5.67 -6.73
N CYS A 80 0.75 -4.92 -6.14
CA CYS A 80 -0.24 -4.10 -6.81
C CYS A 80 -0.16 -2.69 -6.25
N PHE A 81 -0.08 -1.70 -7.13
CA PHE A 81 -0.20 -0.29 -6.74
C PHE A 81 -1.48 0.32 -7.32
N MET A 82 -2.39 0.71 -6.44
CA MET A 82 -3.60 1.45 -6.77
C MET A 82 -3.36 2.95 -6.55
N ASP A 83 -3.07 3.66 -7.64
CA ASP A 83 -2.99 5.11 -7.65
C ASP A 83 -4.40 5.66 -7.94
N GLU A 84 -4.98 6.32 -6.94
CA GLU A 84 -6.40 6.70 -6.91
C GLU A 84 -7.37 5.49 -6.85
N CYS A 85 -7.49 4.89 -5.67
CA CYS A 85 -8.42 3.78 -5.42
C CYS A 85 -9.88 4.26 -5.38
N ARG A 86 -10.60 4.05 -6.49
CA ARG A 86 -12.06 4.24 -6.60
C ARG A 86 -12.69 2.89 -6.92
N LEU A 87 -13.58 2.45 -6.04
CA LEU A 87 -14.18 1.11 -6.08
C LEU A 87 -15.70 1.22 -6.19
N THR A 88 -16.30 0.32 -6.97
CA THR A 88 -17.71 -0.06 -6.85
C THR A 88 -17.88 -1.13 -5.77
N ASP A 89 -19.11 -1.42 -5.34
CA ASP A 89 -19.38 -2.44 -4.32
C ASP A 89 -18.84 -3.83 -4.72
N ASN A 90 -18.99 -4.22 -5.99
CA ASN A 90 -18.44 -5.48 -6.50
C ASN A 90 -16.90 -5.51 -6.46
N GLN A 91 -16.26 -4.39 -6.83
CA GLN A 91 -14.80 -4.27 -6.78
C GLN A 91 -14.31 -4.24 -5.32
N PHE A 92 -15.10 -3.75 -4.39
CA PHE A 92 -14.77 -3.73 -2.97
C PHE A 92 -14.70 -5.14 -2.36
N GLU A 93 -15.58 -6.06 -2.77
CA GLU A 93 -15.48 -7.47 -2.37
C GLU A 93 -14.16 -8.10 -2.80
N GLN A 94 -13.75 -7.87 -4.05
CA GLN A 94 -12.46 -8.34 -4.57
C GLN A 94 -11.28 -7.64 -3.86
N TRP A 95 -11.40 -6.34 -3.63
CA TRP A 95 -10.42 -5.56 -2.88
C TRP A 95 -10.24 -6.11 -1.45
N LYS A 96 -11.31 -6.54 -0.76
CA LYS A 96 -11.21 -7.13 0.59
C LYS A 96 -10.38 -8.41 0.61
N LEU A 97 -10.43 -9.22 -0.44
CA LEU A 97 -9.59 -10.42 -0.56
C LEU A 97 -8.12 -10.02 -0.74
N LEU A 98 -7.85 -9.10 -1.68
CA LEU A 98 -6.50 -8.62 -1.99
C LEU A 98 -5.86 -7.88 -0.79
N ALA A 99 -6.58 -6.94 -0.19
CA ALA A 99 -6.15 -6.21 0.99
C ALA A 99 -6.05 -7.10 2.25
N GLY A 100 -6.71 -8.25 2.24
CA GLY A 100 -6.58 -9.30 3.25
C GLY A 100 -5.42 -10.28 3.02
N GLY A 101 -4.75 -10.20 1.87
CA GLY A 101 -3.70 -11.15 1.46
C GLY A 101 -4.22 -12.53 1.10
N GLN A 102 -5.52 -12.64 0.80
CA GLN A 102 -6.18 -13.90 0.45
C GLN A 102 -6.07 -14.18 -1.05
N THR A 103 -6.05 -15.46 -1.40
CA THR A 103 -6.16 -15.89 -2.80
C THR A 103 -7.52 -15.50 -3.37
N MET A 104 -7.54 -14.93 -4.58
CA MET A 104 -8.79 -14.59 -5.27
C MET A 104 -8.78 -15.10 -6.72
N ASN A 105 -9.96 -15.50 -7.19
CA ASN A 105 -10.18 -15.81 -8.61
C ASN A 105 -10.32 -14.52 -9.40
N THR A 106 -9.78 -14.50 -10.62
CA THR A 106 -10.01 -13.44 -11.59
C THR A 106 -10.27 -14.03 -12.97
N GLU A 107 -11.19 -13.39 -13.71
CA GLU A 107 -11.44 -13.74 -15.10
C GLU A 107 -10.35 -13.11 -15.98
N VAL A 108 -9.95 -13.84 -17.02
CA VAL A 108 -9.01 -13.35 -18.04
C VAL A 108 -9.61 -13.65 -19.41
N LYS A 109 -9.59 -12.66 -20.30
CA LYS A 109 -10.20 -12.79 -21.64
C LYS A 109 -9.65 -14.03 -22.35
N TYR A 110 -10.57 -14.84 -22.88
CA TYR A 110 -10.27 -16.06 -23.64
C TYR A 110 -9.45 -17.12 -22.87
N LYS A 111 -9.44 -17.06 -21.54
CA LYS A 111 -8.78 -18.03 -20.67
C LYS A 111 -9.74 -18.49 -19.56
N ASN A 112 -9.43 -19.64 -18.98
CA ASN A 112 -10.06 -20.06 -17.72
C ASN A 112 -9.73 -19.08 -16.60
N GLN A 113 -10.54 -19.09 -15.54
CA GLN A 113 -10.26 -18.31 -14.33
C GLN A 113 -8.87 -18.64 -13.78
N LEU A 114 -8.14 -17.60 -13.41
CA LEU A 114 -6.79 -17.72 -12.85
C LEU A 114 -6.79 -17.18 -11.41
N LEU A 115 -5.82 -17.65 -10.64
CA LEU A 115 -5.64 -17.24 -9.25
C LEU A 115 -4.69 -16.05 -9.17
N ILE A 116 -5.06 -15.06 -8.36
CA ILE A 116 -4.16 -14.05 -7.84
C ILE A 116 -3.72 -14.54 -6.46
N GLU A 117 -2.43 -14.81 -6.34
CA GLU A 117 -1.79 -15.25 -5.12
C GLU A 117 -0.63 -14.33 -4.81
N ASN A 118 -0.29 -14.22 -3.54
CA ASN A 118 0.97 -13.62 -3.12
C ASN A 118 1.18 -12.14 -3.52
N CYS A 119 0.10 -11.40 -3.75
CA CYS A 119 0.14 -10.01 -4.18
C CYS A 119 -0.04 -9.03 -3.01
N VAL A 120 0.94 -8.15 -2.79
CA VAL A 120 0.91 -7.09 -1.76
C VAL A 120 0.22 -5.85 -2.30
N LEU A 121 -0.70 -5.26 -1.53
CA LEU A 121 -1.42 -4.08 -1.98
C LEU A 121 -0.81 -2.78 -1.44
N TYR A 122 -0.63 -1.83 -2.33
CA TYR A 122 -0.23 -0.46 -2.06
C TYR A 122 -1.30 0.48 -2.60
N THR A 123 -1.74 1.44 -1.79
CA THR A 123 -2.75 2.41 -2.19
C THR A 123 -2.26 3.82 -1.91
N ALA A 124 -2.39 4.74 -2.88
CA ALA A 124 -2.26 6.17 -2.64
C ALA A 124 -3.53 6.87 -3.14
N SER A 125 -4.16 7.70 -2.31
CA SER A 125 -5.41 8.36 -2.69
C SER A 125 -5.62 9.69 -1.98
N ASN A 126 -6.35 10.57 -2.66
CA ASN A 126 -6.88 11.82 -2.10
C ASN A 126 -8.21 11.62 -1.34
N TYR A 127 -8.85 10.47 -1.53
CA TYR A 127 -10.13 10.09 -0.94
C TYR A 127 -9.96 8.85 -0.07
N GLU A 128 -10.79 8.72 0.95
CA GLU A 128 -10.81 7.50 1.76
C GLU A 128 -11.22 6.31 0.90
N ILE A 129 -10.69 5.13 1.23
CA ILE A 129 -11.19 3.90 0.64
C ILE A 129 -12.66 3.79 1.05
N GLY A 130 -13.54 3.58 0.07
CA GLY A 130 -14.97 3.46 0.33
C GLY A 130 -15.82 4.73 0.19
N THR A 131 -15.22 5.89 -0.11
CA THR A 131 -15.97 7.15 -0.34
C THR A 131 -17.10 7.02 -1.38
N TYR A 132 -16.97 6.12 -2.36
CA TYR A 132 -17.92 5.95 -3.46
C TYR A 132 -18.77 4.67 -3.36
N LEU A 133 -18.67 3.94 -2.25
CA LEU A 133 -19.44 2.72 -2.03
C LEU A 133 -20.84 3.05 -1.55
N GLN A 134 -21.80 2.23 -1.95
CA GLN A 134 -23.20 2.38 -1.53
C GLN A 134 -23.56 1.38 -0.44
N CYS A 135 -22.77 0.31 -0.26
CA CYS A 135 -22.99 -0.68 0.78
C CYS A 135 -22.68 -0.14 2.19
N GLY A 136 -23.47 -0.57 3.18
CA GLY A 136 -23.34 -0.15 4.58
C GLY A 136 -22.18 -0.85 5.31
N ASN A 137 -21.51 -0.10 6.18
CA ASN A 137 -20.38 -0.46 7.05
C ASN A 137 -19.10 -1.00 6.34
N THR A 138 -18.40 -0.11 5.63
CA THR A 138 -17.13 -0.39 4.95
C THR A 138 -15.90 -0.14 5.84
N HIS A 139 -16.05 0.67 6.90
CA HIS A 139 -14.95 1.14 7.74
C HIS A 139 -14.20 0.00 8.44
N ASP A 140 -14.91 -0.92 9.09
CA ASP A 140 -14.30 -2.04 9.81
C ASP A 140 -13.55 -2.97 8.85
N ALA A 141 -14.15 -3.23 7.68
CA ALA A 141 -13.52 -4.04 6.65
C ALA A 141 -12.20 -3.44 6.15
N ILE A 142 -12.13 -2.11 6.02
CA ILE A 142 -10.92 -1.40 5.61
C ILE A 142 -9.88 -1.40 6.73
N ALA A 143 -10.28 -1.09 7.96
CA ALA A 143 -9.40 -0.97 9.12
C ALA A 143 -8.68 -2.29 9.47
N GLU A 144 -9.36 -3.42 9.32
CA GLU A 144 -8.79 -4.76 9.53
C GLU A 144 -7.72 -5.14 8.50
N ARG A 145 -7.71 -4.50 7.33
CA ARG A 145 -6.90 -4.86 6.17
C ARG A 145 -5.84 -3.83 5.81
N THR A 146 -5.89 -2.66 6.45
CA THR A 146 -5.08 -1.51 6.06
C THR A 146 -4.17 -1.02 7.18
N ILE A 147 -2.94 -0.69 6.78
CA ILE A 147 -2.02 0.18 7.53
C ILE A 147 -2.08 1.54 6.84
N GLN A 148 -2.62 2.54 7.53
CA GLN A 148 -2.82 3.87 6.97
C GLN A 148 -1.83 4.89 7.54
N TYR A 149 -1.29 5.72 6.65
CA TYR A 149 -0.53 6.92 6.99
C TYR A 149 -1.10 8.13 6.28
N ASN A 150 -1.25 9.23 7.02
CA ASN A 150 -1.86 10.44 6.50
C ASN A 150 -0.80 11.50 6.18
N PHE A 151 -0.90 12.10 4.98
CA PHE A 151 0.01 13.11 4.46
C PHE A 151 -0.77 14.38 4.14
N TYR A 152 -0.68 15.40 4.99
CA TYR A 152 -1.41 16.66 4.86
C TYR A 152 -0.52 17.86 4.49
N HIS A 153 0.79 17.75 4.68
CA HIS A 153 1.71 18.84 4.40
C HIS A 153 2.27 18.74 2.98
N LYS A 154 2.15 19.85 2.23
CA LYS A 154 2.76 19.98 0.90
C LYS A 154 4.26 19.77 1.02
N THR A 155 4.82 19.07 0.04
CA THR A 155 6.24 18.76 -0.02
C THR A 155 6.84 19.37 -1.27
N GLU A 156 8.01 19.98 -1.13
CA GLU A 156 8.83 20.37 -2.27
C GLU A 156 9.24 19.10 -3.03
N PHE A 157 9.17 19.15 -4.36
CA PHE A 157 9.44 17.97 -5.19
C PHE A 157 10.87 17.46 -4.98
N ILE A 158 11.01 16.31 -4.33
CA ILE A 158 12.27 15.58 -4.18
C ILE A 158 12.10 14.24 -4.85
N LYS A 159 12.76 14.00 -5.99
CA LYS A 159 12.69 12.70 -6.67
C LYS A 159 13.19 11.58 -5.75
N LEU A 160 12.30 10.67 -5.36
CA LEU A 160 12.62 9.45 -4.60
C LEU A 160 12.86 8.30 -5.58
N ASN A 161 13.80 7.41 -5.26
CA ASN A 161 14.06 6.17 -6.01
C ASN A 161 14.04 4.97 -5.06
N ALA A 162 14.03 3.75 -5.60
CA ALA A 162 13.94 2.52 -4.81
C ALA A 162 15.07 2.37 -3.77
N PHE A 163 16.30 2.76 -4.11
CA PHE A 163 17.48 2.64 -3.23
C PHE A 163 17.38 3.43 -1.92
N ILE A 164 16.49 4.42 -1.84
CA ILE A 164 16.32 5.20 -0.61
C ILE A 164 15.77 4.34 0.54
N TRP A 165 15.02 3.28 0.24
CA TRP A 165 14.35 2.46 1.23
C TRP A 165 15.28 1.49 1.94
N GLU A 166 16.25 0.90 1.24
CA GLU A 166 17.26 0.04 1.85
C GLU A 166 18.04 0.81 2.91
N LYS A 167 18.59 1.98 2.52
CA LYS A 167 19.30 2.87 3.45
C LYS A 167 18.41 3.37 4.57
N PHE A 168 17.12 3.62 4.28
CA PHE A 168 16.17 4.05 5.29
C PHE A 168 15.95 2.96 6.35
N TRP A 169 15.63 1.74 5.96
CA TRP A 169 15.42 0.63 6.88
C TRP A 169 16.69 0.28 7.67
N GLU A 170 17.86 0.27 7.02
CA GLU A 170 19.15 0.03 7.67
C GLU A 170 19.44 1.07 8.76
N LYS A 171 19.33 2.36 8.41
CA LYS A 171 19.58 3.48 9.33
C LYS A 171 18.68 3.43 10.56
N ILE A 172 17.41 3.10 10.37
CA ILE A 172 16.47 2.97 11.48
C ILE A 172 16.81 1.75 12.34
N TRP A 173 17.18 0.62 11.75
CA TRP A 173 17.52 -0.58 12.50
C TRP A 173 18.79 -0.41 13.34
N GLN A 174 19.81 0.25 12.82
CA GLN A 174 21.00 0.63 13.58
C GLN A 174 20.64 1.49 14.81
N ARG A 175 19.72 2.45 14.66
CA ARG A 175 19.24 3.29 15.77
C ARG A 175 18.48 2.48 16.82
N VAL A 176 17.75 1.43 16.44
CA VAL A 176 17.06 0.53 17.36
C VAL A 176 18.06 -0.31 18.15
N THR A 177 19.05 -0.92 17.49
CA THR A 177 20.11 -1.71 18.15
C THR A 177 20.86 -0.87 19.18
N LEU A 178 21.33 0.32 18.79
CA LEU A 178 22.05 1.24 19.68
C LEU A 178 21.22 1.78 20.85
N ARG A 179 19.88 1.73 20.77
CA ARG A 179 18.98 2.08 21.89
C ARG A 179 18.81 0.92 22.86
N ARG A 180 18.80 -0.33 22.37
CA ARG A 180 18.76 -1.53 23.23
C ARG A 180 20.03 -1.66 24.03
N ASP A 181 21.19 -1.44 23.41
CA ASP A 181 22.49 -1.54 24.08
C ASP A 181 22.65 -0.48 25.18
N ARG A 182 22.04 0.71 25.01
CA ARG A 182 22.05 1.78 26.03
C ARG A 182 21.01 1.63 27.14
N ALA A 183 20.02 0.77 26.98
CA ALA A 183 19.00 0.50 28.00
C ALA A 183 19.38 -0.69 28.92
N GLN A 184 20.52 -1.34 28.64
CA GLN A 184 21.08 -2.44 29.44
C GLN A 184 22.21 -1.99 30.39
N TYR A 185 22.46 -0.69 30.50
CA TYR A 185 23.34 -0.04 31.47
C TYR A 185 22.57 1.06 32.20
#